data_AF-A0A9P5T034-F1
#
_entry.id   AF-A0A9P5T034-F1
#
_cell.length_a   1.000
_cell.length_b   1.000
_cell.length_c   1.000
_cell.angle_alpha   90.00
_cell.angle_beta   90.00
_cell.angle_gamma   90.00
#
_symmetry.space_group_name_H-M   'P 1'
#
loop_
_entity.id
_entity.type
_entity.pdbx_description
1 polymer ?
#
loop_
_entity_poly.entity_id
_entity_poly.type
_entity_poly.pdbx_seq_one_letter_code
_entity_poly.pdbx_strand_id
1 'polypeptide(L)'
;MLLVKVEWYYPDYTRVRHDPENGTYSYLHIVPFKNREESVTFPISYKRVNSSGTLPFEGRINASRVLSEGKYRFDIILSIDKSLEHRTIPKRLVTSLSTRRGMLLSLLKDVHSVDVCFVFTSDHSYPKVGLWAHRAVLSKIKVFEELILEATKALEATKESQATKSASSERDQESADTSHQQTGKEKTPEEPSILTIQVDKFPLATMCSLLYYIYSGEVQLSIPSSQFAISKAESAIVLYDTNGKTRESIRWDPLSADSAWKLKDVSWEELGLAAEHYGLAELRTLCEKEIIEVMDETNAIDILFNVGYHIEAVKKKALSFIVEHMESLSVGNSNPFERFRDHPGCHDMLVEVILAKTAKKA
;
A
#
# COMPACT_ATOMS: atom_id res chain seq x y z
N MET A 1 19.23 -2.50 -18.67
CA MET A 1 19.27 -1.09 -18.22
C MET A 1 18.74 -0.20 -19.33
N LEU A 2 17.56 0.39 -19.15
CA LEU A 2 16.91 1.23 -20.14
C LEU A 2 17.22 2.70 -19.80
N LEU A 3 18.00 3.38 -20.64
CA LEU A 3 18.33 4.80 -20.46
C LEU A 3 17.29 5.64 -21.20
N VAL A 4 16.29 6.15 -20.48
CA VAL A 4 15.32 7.10 -21.01
C VAL A 4 15.95 8.50 -20.97
N LYS A 5 16.42 8.99 -22.12
CA LYS A 5 16.87 10.38 -22.28
C LYS A 5 15.68 11.23 -22.69
N VAL A 6 15.11 11.98 -21.75
CA VAL A 6 14.06 12.96 -22.06
C VAL A 6 14.75 14.29 -22.39
N GLU A 7 14.68 14.72 -23.65
CA GLU A 7 15.19 16.02 -24.08
C GLU A 7 14.05 17.04 -24.10
N TRP A 8 14.20 18.11 -23.30
CA TRP A 8 13.29 19.27 -23.32
C TRP A 8 14.08 20.55 -23.53
N TYR A 9 13.45 21.51 -24.20
CA TYR A 9 14.03 22.80 -24.59
C TYR A 9 13.89 23.89 -23.51
N TYR A 10 13.60 23.54 -22.25
CA TYR A 10 13.58 24.48 -21.11
C TYR A 10 14.31 23.86 -19.90
N PRO A 11 15.57 24.27 -19.63
CA PRO A 11 16.50 23.52 -18.79
C PRO A 11 16.25 23.57 -17.27
N ASP A 12 15.32 24.39 -16.75
CA ASP A 12 15.23 24.66 -15.30
C ASP A 12 14.12 23.89 -14.55
N TYR A 13 13.37 22.98 -15.20
CA TYR A 13 12.03 22.60 -14.71
C TYR A 13 11.73 21.11 -14.50
N THR A 14 12.74 20.23 -14.40
CA THR A 14 12.48 18.79 -14.24
C THR A 14 13.42 18.14 -13.22
N ARG A 15 12.86 17.32 -12.31
CA ARG A 15 13.65 16.44 -11.44
C ARG A 15 13.29 15.00 -11.79
N VAL A 16 14.09 14.39 -12.66
CA VAL A 16 13.97 12.95 -12.95
C VAL A 16 14.53 12.20 -11.74
N ARG A 17 13.66 11.52 -10.99
CA ARG A 17 14.09 10.62 -9.92
C ARG A 17 14.10 9.22 -10.50
N HIS A 18 15.29 8.74 -10.84
CA HIS A 18 15.47 7.33 -11.13
C HIS A 18 15.39 6.60 -9.78
N ASP A 19 14.42 5.71 -9.63
CA ASP A 19 14.37 4.79 -8.51
C ASP A 19 14.97 3.45 -8.97
N PRO A 20 16.25 3.19 -8.68
CA PRO A 20 16.91 1.96 -9.10
C PRO A 20 16.39 0.72 -8.34
N GLU A 21 15.60 0.88 -7.27
CA GLU A 21 15.31 -0.21 -6.33
C GLU A 21 14.27 -1.21 -6.84
N ASN A 22 13.45 -0.88 -7.86
CA ASN A 22 12.34 -1.74 -8.28
C ASN A 22 12.53 -2.50 -9.60
N GLY A 23 13.59 -2.27 -10.38
CA GLY A 23 13.95 -3.05 -11.57
C GLY A 23 12.91 -3.18 -12.71
N THR A 24 11.66 -2.77 -12.51
CA THR A 24 10.50 -3.08 -13.37
C THR A 24 9.77 -1.83 -13.86
N TYR A 25 9.88 -0.71 -13.14
CA TYR A 25 9.22 0.55 -13.50
C TYR A 25 10.19 1.72 -13.34
N SER A 26 10.21 2.61 -14.34
CA SER A 26 10.81 3.94 -14.19
C SER A 26 9.69 4.96 -14.05
N TYR A 27 9.69 5.72 -12.96
CA TYR A 27 8.74 6.80 -12.72
C TYR A 27 9.28 8.11 -13.29
N LEU A 28 8.48 8.79 -14.11
CA LEU A 28 8.77 10.16 -14.53
C LEU A 28 7.77 11.10 -13.86
N HIS A 29 8.23 11.81 -12.84
CA HIS A 29 7.44 12.85 -12.17
C HIS A 29 7.67 14.18 -12.92
N ILE A 30 6.62 14.68 -13.58
CA ILE A 30 6.68 15.95 -14.30
C ILE A 30 5.85 16.98 -13.54
N VAL A 31 6.48 18.10 -13.13
CA VAL A 31 5.79 19.23 -12.50
C VAL A 31 5.83 20.41 -13.47
N PRO A 32 4.88 20.52 -14.42
CA PRO A 32 4.81 21.71 -15.24
C PRO A 32 4.50 22.94 -14.37
N PHE A 33 5.16 24.07 -14.64
CA PHE A 33 4.71 25.36 -14.13
C PHE A 33 3.81 26.03 -15.15
N LYS A 34 2.56 26.22 -14.73
CA LYS A 34 1.61 27.27 -15.15
C LYS A 34 1.68 27.66 -16.63
N ASN A 35 1.30 26.74 -17.52
CA ASN A 35 0.77 27.14 -18.82
C ASN A 35 -0.75 27.01 -18.81
N ARG A 36 -1.46 27.99 -19.40
CA ARG A 36 -2.94 28.08 -19.46
C ARG A 36 -3.58 27.15 -20.49
N GLU A 37 -2.79 26.24 -21.07
CA GLU A 37 -3.26 25.33 -22.09
C GLU A 37 -3.94 24.10 -21.47
N GLU A 38 -5.05 23.67 -22.06
CA GLU A 38 -5.89 22.55 -21.58
C GLU A 38 -5.18 21.18 -21.64
N SER A 39 -4.05 21.09 -22.36
CA SER A 39 -3.28 19.87 -22.51
C SER A 39 -1.78 20.14 -22.44
N VAL A 40 -1.04 19.28 -21.73
CA VAL A 40 0.42 19.26 -21.74
C VAL A 40 0.87 18.16 -22.71
N THR A 41 1.63 18.54 -23.72
CA THR A 41 2.29 17.61 -24.65
C THR A 41 3.74 17.41 -24.23
N PHE A 42 4.20 16.16 -24.21
CA PHE A 42 5.59 15.85 -23.90
C PHE A 42 6.18 14.81 -24.87
N PRO A 43 7.39 15.04 -25.40
CA PRO A 43 8.07 14.07 -26.25
C PRO A 43 8.64 12.92 -25.39
N ILE A 44 8.37 11.68 -25.80
CA ILE A 44 9.03 10.49 -25.24
C ILE A 44 10.02 9.98 -26.29
N SER A 45 11.30 10.24 -26.06
CA SER A 45 12.40 9.69 -26.87
C SER A 45 12.81 8.32 -26.33
N TYR A 46 12.64 7.29 -27.15
CA TYR A 46 13.07 5.93 -26.86
C TYR A 46 14.34 5.61 -27.64
N LYS A 47 15.48 5.49 -26.95
CA LYS A 47 16.69 4.92 -27.55
C LYS A 47 16.72 3.42 -27.30
N ARG A 48 16.23 2.64 -28.27
CA ARG A 48 16.60 1.22 -28.33
C ARG A 48 18.05 1.13 -28.79
N VAL A 49 18.90 0.47 -27.99
CA VAL A 49 20.18 0.00 -28.51
C VAL A 49 19.84 -1.12 -29.50
N ASN A 50 19.96 -0.78 -30.78
CA ASN A 50 19.85 -1.63 -31.97
C ASN A 50 18.53 -1.52 -32.78
N SER A 51 18.76 -1.03 -34.00
CA SER A 51 18.01 -1.19 -35.26
C SER A 51 16.66 -0.47 -35.44
N SER A 52 16.66 0.29 -36.56
CA SER A 52 15.58 0.99 -37.28
C SER A 52 14.85 2.13 -36.56
N GLY A 53 14.91 3.32 -37.20
CA GLY A 53 14.40 4.59 -36.70
C GLY A 53 13.00 4.48 -36.11
N THR A 54 12.92 4.70 -34.80
CA THR A 54 11.67 4.74 -34.06
C THR A 54 11.19 6.18 -34.05
N LEU A 55 9.99 6.44 -34.58
CA LEU A 55 9.35 7.75 -34.48
C LEU A 55 9.14 8.11 -33.01
N PRO A 56 9.34 9.38 -32.60
CA PRO A 56 9.05 9.81 -31.23
C PRO A 56 7.57 9.58 -30.94
N PHE A 57 7.26 8.98 -29.78
CA PHE A 57 5.89 8.87 -29.30
C PHE A 57 5.53 10.16 -28.55
N GLU A 58 4.36 10.71 -28.84
CA GLU A 58 3.81 11.90 -28.18
C GLU A 58 2.79 11.47 -27.13
N GLY A 59 2.99 11.89 -25.88
CA GLY A 59 1.99 11.76 -24.82
C GLY A 59 1.22 13.07 -24.65
N ARG A 60 -0.10 12.99 -24.54
CA ARG A 60 -0.97 14.14 -24.20
C ARG A 60 -1.71 13.85 -22.91
N ILE A 61 -1.59 14.75 -21.94
CA ILE A 61 -2.32 14.69 -20.68
C ILE A 61 -3.18 15.95 -20.56
N ASN A 62 -4.45 15.76 -20.25
CA ASN A 62 -5.35 16.88 -19.99
C ASN A 62 -4.96 17.54 -18.66
N ALA A 63 -4.56 18.82 -18.72
CA ALA A 63 -4.02 19.58 -17.60
C ALA A 63 -5.03 19.66 -16.43
N SER A 64 -6.33 19.82 -16.75
CA SER A 64 -7.39 19.90 -15.74
C SER A 64 -7.55 18.62 -14.92
N ARG A 65 -7.13 17.46 -15.46
CA ARG A 65 -7.24 16.17 -14.78
C ARG A 65 -6.09 15.84 -13.84
N VAL A 66 -4.99 16.59 -13.92
CA VAL A 66 -3.76 16.34 -13.16
C VAL A 66 -3.34 17.53 -12.31
N LEU A 67 -4.17 18.58 -12.25
CA LEU A 67 -3.95 19.74 -11.41
C LEU A 67 -4.46 19.49 -9.98
N SER A 68 -3.55 19.47 -9.01
CA SER A 68 -3.86 19.32 -7.59
C SER A 68 -3.11 20.39 -6.78
N GLU A 69 -3.85 21.20 -6.02
CA GLU A 69 -3.31 22.29 -5.19
C GLU A 69 -2.48 23.32 -6.00
N GLY A 70 -2.89 23.61 -7.24
CA GLY A 70 -2.19 24.55 -8.12
C GLY A 70 -0.87 24.02 -8.69
N LYS A 71 -0.57 22.74 -8.49
CA LYS A 71 0.58 22.03 -9.08
C LYS A 71 0.07 20.85 -9.91
N TYR A 72 0.68 20.62 -11.06
CA TYR A 72 0.38 19.42 -11.84
C TYR A 72 1.12 18.23 -11.21
N ARG A 73 0.40 17.17 -10.88
CA ARG A 73 0.95 15.93 -10.31
C ARG A 73 0.41 14.75 -11.11
N PHE A 74 1.29 14.05 -11.79
CA PHE A 74 1.00 12.78 -12.44
C PHE A 74 2.26 11.95 -12.56
N ASP A 75 2.09 10.63 -12.53
CA ASP A 75 3.18 9.69 -12.71
C ASP A 75 2.97 8.97 -14.05
N ILE A 76 4.01 8.96 -14.89
CA ILE A 76 4.03 8.14 -16.10
C ILE A 76 4.71 6.83 -15.74
N ILE A 77 3.94 5.75 -15.75
CA ILE A 77 4.46 4.39 -15.56
C ILE A 77 4.91 3.88 -16.93
N LEU A 78 6.21 3.77 -17.14
CA LEU A 78 6.77 3.11 -18.30
C LEU A 78 7.01 1.63 -17.92
N SER A 79 6.09 0.75 -18.32
CA SER A 79 6.26 -0.69 -18.14
C SER A 79 7.30 -1.20 -19.15
N ILE A 80 8.37 -1.82 -18.63
CA ILE A 80 9.52 -2.23 -19.44
C ILE A 80 9.35 -3.67 -19.96
N ASP A 81 8.42 -4.47 -19.42
CA ASP A 81 8.33 -5.88 -19.79
C ASP A 81 6.92 -6.48 -19.71
N LYS A 82 6.37 -6.86 -20.88
CA LYS A 82 5.12 -7.63 -20.97
C LYS A 82 5.29 -9.09 -20.53
N SER A 83 6.53 -9.59 -20.43
CA SER A 83 6.79 -10.98 -20.05
C SER A 83 6.63 -11.25 -18.54
N LEU A 84 6.57 -10.19 -17.72
CA LEU A 84 6.36 -10.28 -16.28
C LEU A 84 4.87 -10.32 -15.86
N GLU A 85 3.93 -10.06 -16.76
CA GLU A 85 2.51 -9.92 -16.38
C GLU A 85 1.89 -11.18 -15.76
N HIS A 86 2.47 -12.38 -15.94
CA HIS A 86 1.89 -13.61 -15.39
C HIS A 86 2.92 -14.66 -14.97
N ARG A 87 3.86 -14.33 -14.07
CA ARG A 87 4.39 -15.38 -13.18
C ARG A 87 3.29 -15.81 -12.22
N THR A 88 2.33 -16.56 -12.75
CA THR A 88 1.38 -17.30 -11.92
C THR A 88 2.20 -18.35 -11.18
N ILE A 89 2.34 -18.18 -9.87
CA ILE A 89 2.92 -19.18 -8.98
C ILE A 89 2.23 -20.51 -9.32
N PRO A 90 2.98 -21.62 -9.48
CA PRO A 90 2.40 -22.90 -9.85
C PRO A 90 1.18 -23.19 -8.97
N LYS A 91 0.00 -23.31 -9.58
CA LYS A 91 -1.25 -23.65 -8.91
C LYS A 91 -1.09 -25.04 -8.29
N ARG A 92 -0.60 -25.09 -7.05
CA ARG A 92 -0.45 -26.33 -6.31
C ARG A 92 -1.86 -26.92 -6.16
N LEU A 93 -2.02 -28.19 -6.53
CA LEU A 93 -3.31 -28.89 -6.59
C LEU A 93 -4.06 -28.80 -5.23
N VAL A 94 -4.98 -27.83 -5.11
CA VAL A 94 -5.98 -27.78 -4.04
C VAL A 94 -7.34 -28.05 -4.69
N THR A 95 -7.61 -29.31 -5.02
CA THR A 95 -8.77 -29.72 -5.81
C THR A 95 -10.08 -29.89 -5.03
N SER A 96 -10.11 -29.70 -3.70
CA SER A 96 -11.32 -29.88 -2.89
C SER A 96 -11.77 -28.69 -2.04
N LEU A 97 -10.95 -27.63 -1.90
CA LEU A 97 -11.34 -26.40 -1.17
C LEU A 97 -11.88 -25.29 -2.08
N SER A 98 -11.93 -25.52 -3.40
CA SER A 98 -12.18 -24.49 -4.41
C SER A 98 -13.56 -23.85 -4.31
N THR A 99 -14.62 -24.62 -4.03
CA THR A 99 -15.99 -24.06 -3.95
C THR A 99 -16.17 -23.13 -2.75
N ARG A 100 -15.67 -23.53 -1.57
CA ARG A 100 -15.79 -22.70 -0.36
C ARG A 100 -14.97 -21.42 -0.46
N ARG A 101 -13.76 -21.51 -1.02
CA ARG A 101 -12.87 -20.35 -1.23
C ARG A 101 -13.44 -19.38 -2.27
N GLY A 102 -14.07 -19.89 -3.32
CA GLY A 102 -14.79 -19.06 -4.28
C GLY A 102 -15.92 -18.24 -3.64
N MET A 103 -16.70 -18.85 -2.74
CA MET A 103 -17.72 -18.12 -1.98
C MET A 103 -17.11 -17.06 -1.05
N LEU A 104 -16.03 -17.38 -0.32
CA LEU A 104 -15.36 -16.39 0.53
C LEU A 104 -14.81 -15.21 -0.28
N LEU A 105 -14.19 -15.46 -1.43
CA LEU A 105 -13.72 -14.40 -2.33
C LEU A 105 -14.86 -13.49 -2.80
N SER A 106 -16.07 -14.02 -3.03
CA SER A 106 -17.21 -13.18 -3.39
C SER A 106 -17.60 -12.20 -2.28
N LEU A 107 -17.35 -12.54 -1.01
CA LEU A 107 -17.60 -11.66 0.13
C LEU A 107 -16.69 -10.43 0.10
N LEU A 108 -15.44 -10.54 -0.40
CA LEU A 108 -14.53 -9.39 -0.44
C LEU A 108 -15.14 -8.20 -1.20
N LYS A 109 -16.05 -8.44 -2.16
CA LYS A 109 -16.75 -7.40 -2.94
C LYS A 109 -18.09 -6.98 -2.35
N ASP A 110 -18.62 -7.71 -1.37
CA ASP A 110 -19.97 -7.50 -0.86
C ASP A 110 -20.02 -6.39 0.19
N VAL A 111 -20.45 -5.21 -0.23
CA VAL A 111 -20.56 -4.02 0.62
C VAL A 111 -21.66 -4.16 1.69
N HIS A 112 -22.60 -5.11 1.54
CA HIS A 112 -23.73 -5.24 2.44
C HIS A 112 -23.48 -6.16 3.63
N SER A 113 -22.47 -7.03 3.56
CA SER A 113 -22.14 -7.97 4.64
C SER A 113 -20.89 -7.60 5.45
N VAL A 114 -20.14 -6.59 5.00
CA VAL A 114 -18.95 -6.10 5.71
C VAL A 114 -19.31 -5.38 7.01
N ASP A 115 -18.48 -5.55 8.02
CA ASP A 115 -18.73 -5.04 9.37
C ASP A 115 -17.48 -4.51 10.09
N VAL A 116 -16.36 -4.44 9.38
CA VAL A 116 -15.13 -3.77 9.80
C VAL A 116 -14.48 -3.05 8.63
N CYS A 117 -13.92 -1.87 8.89
CA CYS A 117 -13.26 -1.00 7.92
C CYS A 117 -11.82 -0.68 8.38
N PHE A 118 -10.84 -0.98 7.55
CA PHE A 118 -9.45 -0.56 7.76
C PHE A 118 -9.23 0.83 7.16
N VAL A 119 -8.67 1.74 7.95
CA VAL A 119 -8.36 3.12 7.54
C VAL A 119 -6.86 3.33 7.54
N PHE A 120 -6.33 3.77 6.40
CA PHE A 120 -4.89 3.93 6.17
C PHE A 120 -4.46 5.36 6.46
N THR A 121 -3.70 5.55 7.55
CA THR A 121 -3.29 6.89 8.01
C THR A 121 -1.93 7.32 7.45
N SER A 122 -1.07 6.36 7.12
CA SER A 122 0.26 6.59 6.56
C SER A 122 0.29 6.59 5.03
N ASP A 123 -0.72 6.02 4.37
CA ASP A 123 -0.78 5.92 2.93
C ASP A 123 -1.20 7.26 2.30
N HIS A 124 -0.21 8.07 1.92
CA HIS A 124 -0.41 9.35 1.27
C HIS A 124 -0.96 9.24 -0.16
N SER A 125 -0.89 8.06 -0.78
CA SER A 125 -1.45 7.82 -2.12
C SER A 125 -2.96 7.64 -2.06
N TYR A 126 -3.49 7.15 -0.93
CA TYR A 126 -4.91 6.86 -0.74
C TYR A 126 -5.46 7.43 0.58
N PRO A 127 -5.33 8.75 0.83
CA PRO A 127 -5.85 9.34 2.05
C PRO A 127 -7.37 9.16 2.09
N LYS A 128 -7.89 8.69 3.23
CA LYS A 128 -9.33 8.51 3.48
C LYS A 128 -9.99 7.40 2.65
N VAL A 129 -9.22 6.41 2.21
CA VAL A 129 -9.77 5.17 1.64
C VAL A 129 -9.95 4.16 2.76
N GLY A 130 -11.16 3.58 2.85
CA GLY A 130 -11.49 2.53 3.79
C GLY A 130 -11.56 1.17 3.09
N LEU A 131 -10.79 0.19 3.54
CA LEU A 131 -10.84 -1.19 3.03
C LEU A 131 -11.76 -2.02 3.93
N TRP A 132 -12.85 -2.53 3.37
CA TRP A 132 -13.84 -3.28 4.14
C TRP A 132 -13.51 -4.77 4.23
N ALA A 133 -13.91 -5.38 5.34
CA ALA A 133 -13.77 -6.81 5.58
C ALA A 133 -14.85 -7.33 6.55
N HIS A 134 -14.74 -8.60 6.91
CA HIS A 134 -15.67 -9.33 7.78
C HIS A 134 -14.96 -9.76 9.06
N ARG A 135 -15.45 -9.32 10.22
CA ARG A 135 -14.96 -9.73 11.54
C ARG A 135 -14.98 -11.24 11.71
N ALA A 136 -16.03 -11.90 11.22
CA ALA A 136 -16.17 -13.36 11.30
C ALA A 136 -15.05 -14.13 10.57
N VAL A 137 -14.46 -13.54 9.53
CA VAL A 137 -13.31 -14.13 8.83
C VAL A 137 -12.02 -13.81 9.57
N LEU A 138 -11.84 -12.53 9.94
CA LEU A 138 -10.61 -12.01 10.55
C LEU A 138 -10.37 -12.53 11.97
N SER A 139 -11.41 -12.74 12.78
CA SER A 139 -11.31 -13.21 14.18
C SER A 139 -10.72 -14.62 14.30
N LYS A 140 -10.51 -15.33 13.19
CA LYS A 140 -9.79 -16.62 13.18
C LYS A 140 -8.28 -16.44 13.32
N ILE A 141 -7.78 -15.21 13.14
CA ILE A 141 -6.38 -14.84 13.25
C ILE A 141 -6.25 -14.01 14.52
N LYS A 142 -5.45 -14.50 15.47
CA LYS A 142 -5.31 -13.94 16.81
C LYS A 142 -5.03 -12.43 16.81
N VAL A 143 -4.11 -11.95 15.97
CA VAL A 143 -3.76 -10.52 15.90
C VAL A 143 -4.96 -9.67 15.47
N PHE A 144 -5.75 -10.13 14.50
CA PHE A 144 -6.95 -9.39 14.09
C PHE A 144 -8.07 -9.47 15.12
N GLU A 145 -8.22 -10.58 15.84
CA GLU A 145 -9.15 -10.69 16.96
C GLU A 145 -8.85 -9.64 18.05
N GLU A 146 -7.57 -9.48 18.40
CA GLU A 146 -7.10 -8.47 19.35
C GLU A 146 -7.39 -7.04 18.85
N LEU A 147 -7.09 -6.74 17.58
CA LEU A 147 -7.38 -5.44 16.96
C LEU A 147 -8.88 -5.14 16.91
N ILE A 148 -9.72 -6.14 16.62
CA ILE A 148 -11.19 -6.01 16.61
C ILE A 148 -11.68 -5.70 18.02
N LEU A 149 -11.19 -6.41 19.04
CA LEU A 149 -11.57 -6.19 20.43
C LEU A 149 -11.18 -4.78 20.92
N GLU A 150 -9.98 -4.32 20.57
CA GLU A 150 -9.51 -2.97 20.89
C GLU A 150 -10.39 -1.90 20.24
N ALA A 151 -10.67 -2.04 18.94
CA ALA A 151 -11.54 -1.12 18.22
C ALA A 151 -12.97 -1.10 18.80
N THR A 152 -13.49 -2.24 19.27
CA THR A 152 -14.83 -2.32 19.87
C THR A 152 -14.87 -1.56 21.19
N LYS A 153 -13.85 -1.73 22.04
CA LYS A 153 -13.74 -0.99 23.30
C LYS A 153 -13.65 0.52 23.06
N ALA A 154 -12.87 0.95 22.06
CA ALA A 154 -12.75 2.37 21.70
C ALA A 154 -14.09 2.96 21.21
N LEU A 155 -14.88 2.17 20.48
CA LEU A 155 -16.22 2.56 20.02
C LEU A 155 -17.20 2.72 21.19
N GLU A 156 -17.18 1.79 22.16
CA GLU A 156 -18.02 1.84 23.37
C GLU A 156 -17.69 3.07 24.24
N ALA A 157 -16.40 3.34 24.49
CA ALA A 157 -15.96 4.51 25.25
C ALA A 157 -16.39 5.85 24.60
N THR A 158 -16.46 5.89 23.26
CA THR A 158 -16.93 7.06 22.51
C THR A 158 -18.44 7.27 22.70
N LYS A 159 -19.23 6.19 22.73
CA LYS A 159 -20.69 6.25 22.97
C LYS A 159 -21.01 6.75 24.38
N GLU A 160 -20.29 6.28 25.40
CA GLU A 160 -20.43 6.73 26.79
C GLU A 160 -20.10 8.23 26.95
N SER A 161 -19.04 8.69 26.28
CA SER A 161 -18.62 10.09 26.29
C SER A 161 -19.64 11.02 25.62
N GLN A 162 -20.35 10.54 24.59
CA GLN A 162 -21.42 11.29 23.93
C GLN A 162 -22.70 11.35 24.78
N ALA A 163 -23.09 10.23 25.40
CA ALA A 163 -24.27 10.19 26.27
C ALA A 163 -24.18 11.17 27.45
N THR A 164 -22.98 11.29 28.04
CA THR A 164 -22.75 12.19 29.19
C THR A 164 -22.86 13.67 28.80
N LYS A 165 -22.41 14.05 27.60
CA LYS A 165 -22.52 15.44 27.10
C LYS A 165 -23.96 15.86 26.84
N SER A 166 -24.78 14.96 26.30
CA SER A 166 -26.19 15.24 26.03
C SER A 166 -26.99 15.50 27.31
N ALA A 167 -26.72 14.77 28.40
CA ALA A 167 -27.41 14.94 29.67
C ALA A 167 -27.09 16.28 30.38
N SER A 168 -25.90 16.86 30.17
CA SER A 168 -25.55 18.17 30.74
C SER A 168 -26.17 19.36 30.00
N SER A 169 -26.53 19.22 28.73
CA SER A 169 -27.06 20.33 27.92
C SER A 169 -28.56 20.58 28.13
N GLU A 170 -29.32 19.61 28.66
CA GLU A 170 -30.77 19.76 28.87
C GLU A 170 -31.13 20.48 30.18
N ARG A 171 -30.20 20.65 31.13
CA ARG A 171 -30.50 21.28 32.44
C ARG A 171 -30.48 22.81 32.43
N ASP A 172 -29.97 23.46 31.38
CA ASP A 172 -29.82 24.92 31.34
C ASP A 172 -30.89 25.64 30.49
N GLN A 173 -31.90 24.93 29.94
CA GLN A 173 -32.95 25.54 29.10
C GLN A 173 -34.36 25.55 29.71
N GLU A 174 -34.52 25.19 30.99
CA GLU A 174 -35.82 25.18 31.67
C GLU A 174 -36.15 26.56 32.29
N SER A 175 -36.26 27.62 31.47
CA SER A 175 -36.85 28.90 31.93
C SER A 175 -37.27 29.85 30.80
N ALA A 176 -38.25 29.48 29.96
CA ALA A 176 -39.15 30.44 29.30
C ALA A 176 -40.38 29.75 28.67
N ASP A 177 -41.51 30.03 29.30
CA ASP A 177 -42.93 30.02 28.92
C ASP A 177 -43.44 29.54 27.53
N THR A 178 -44.62 28.92 27.61
CA THR A 178 -45.73 28.77 26.62
C THR A 178 -45.65 27.81 25.42
N SER A 179 -46.38 26.70 25.59
CA SER A 179 -47.42 26.14 24.68
C SER A 179 -47.15 26.17 23.16
N HIS A 180 -46.76 25.02 22.57
CA HIS A 180 -47.35 24.52 21.32
C HIS A 180 -46.90 23.11 20.93
N GLN A 181 -47.90 22.29 20.59
CA GLN A 181 -47.96 21.09 19.72
C GLN A 181 -46.83 20.05 19.79
N GLN A 182 -47.14 18.92 20.45
CA GLN A 182 -46.48 17.62 20.32
C GLN A 182 -46.59 17.11 18.87
N THR A 183 -45.56 17.32 18.07
CA THR A 183 -45.33 16.54 16.85
C THR A 183 -44.47 15.32 17.22
N GLY A 184 -44.97 14.13 16.88
CA GLY A 184 -44.30 12.86 17.17
C GLY A 184 -42.92 12.81 16.54
N LYS A 185 -41.88 12.92 17.36
CA LYS A 185 -40.48 12.80 16.96
C LYS A 185 -40.23 11.34 16.56
N GLU A 186 -40.33 11.02 15.27
CA GLU A 186 -39.96 9.70 14.75
C GLU A 186 -38.53 9.37 15.17
N LYS A 187 -38.36 8.24 15.88
CA LYS A 187 -37.04 7.70 16.20
C LYS A 187 -36.34 7.40 14.87
N THR A 188 -35.37 8.23 14.52
CA THR A 188 -34.47 7.96 13.39
C THR A 188 -33.80 6.59 13.66
N PRO A 189 -33.83 5.65 12.72
CA PRO A 189 -33.17 4.36 12.88
C PRO A 189 -31.71 4.57 13.25
N GLU A 190 -31.26 3.98 14.36
CA GLU A 190 -29.84 4.00 14.72
C GLU A 190 -29.04 3.30 13.61
N GLU A 191 -28.21 4.06 12.89
CA GLU A 191 -27.33 3.48 11.90
C GLU A 191 -26.36 2.51 12.58
N PRO A 192 -26.12 1.32 12.00
CA PRO A 192 -25.21 0.34 12.57
C PRO A 192 -23.81 0.95 12.68
N SER A 193 -23.30 1.05 13.92
CA SER A 193 -21.98 1.60 14.18
C SER A 193 -20.91 0.68 13.60
N ILE A 194 -20.32 1.11 12.49
CA ILE A 194 -19.22 0.43 11.79
C ILE A 194 -17.97 0.43 12.68
N LEU A 195 -17.32 -0.74 12.77
CA LEU A 195 -16.04 -0.87 13.45
C LEU A 195 -14.91 -0.38 12.54
N THR A 196 -14.05 0.50 13.05
CA THR A 196 -12.92 1.04 12.29
C THR A 196 -11.60 0.65 12.93
N ILE A 197 -10.65 0.13 12.14
CA ILE A 197 -9.28 -0.23 12.56
C ILE A 197 -8.30 0.65 11.80
N GLN A 198 -7.39 1.32 12.52
CA GLN A 198 -6.35 2.13 11.88
C GLN A 198 -5.17 1.25 11.46
N VAL A 199 -4.66 1.48 10.25
CA VAL A 199 -3.47 0.82 9.70
C VAL A 199 -2.46 1.88 9.30
N ASP A 200 -1.30 1.86 9.95
CA ASP A 200 -0.22 2.83 9.77
C ASP A 200 1.06 2.20 9.20
N LYS A 201 1.26 0.90 9.38
CA LYS A 201 2.50 0.21 8.97
C LYS A 201 2.55 -0.21 7.51
N PHE A 202 1.40 -0.50 6.90
CA PHE A 202 1.35 -1.12 5.57
C PHE A 202 0.46 -0.31 4.63
N PRO A 203 0.86 -0.17 3.36
CA PRO A 203 0.04 0.52 2.37
C PRO A 203 -1.21 -0.30 2.03
N LEU A 204 -2.19 0.37 1.41
CA LEU A 204 -3.46 -0.24 1.01
C LEU A 204 -3.25 -1.50 0.15
N ALA A 205 -2.31 -1.44 -0.80
CA ALA A 205 -2.01 -2.56 -1.70
C ALA A 205 -1.58 -3.82 -0.94
N THR A 206 -0.66 -3.69 0.03
CA THR A 206 -0.18 -4.82 0.84
C THR A 206 -1.31 -5.42 1.68
N MET A 207 -2.18 -4.57 2.26
CA MET A 207 -3.34 -5.07 3.00
C MET A 207 -4.36 -5.76 2.09
N CYS A 208 -4.58 -5.28 0.86
CA CYS A 208 -5.38 -6.00 -0.13
C CYS A 208 -4.81 -7.39 -0.42
N SER A 209 -3.50 -7.50 -0.65
CA SER A 209 -2.82 -8.80 -0.85
C SER A 209 -2.93 -9.73 0.35
N LEU A 210 -2.79 -9.18 1.56
CA LEU A 210 -2.97 -9.92 2.80
C LEU A 210 -4.40 -10.46 2.95
N LEU A 211 -5.41 -9.61 2.73
CA LEU A 211 -6.82 -10.01 2.82
C LEU A 211 -7.17 -11.03 1.73
N TYR A 212 -6.67 -10.86 0.50
CA TYR A 212 -6.88 -11.83 -0.56
C TYR A 212 -6.39 -13.21 -0.14
N TYR A 213 -5.18 -13.29 0.45
CA TYR A 213 -4.66 -14.54 0.99
C TYR A 213 -5.52 -15.11 2.13
N ILE A 214 -5.97 -14.28 3.07
CA ILE A 214 -6.82 -14.73 4.19
C ILE A 214 -8.13 -15.39 3.69
N TYR A 215 -8.72 -14.85 2.61
CA TYR A 215 -10.00 -15.33 2.09
C TYR A 215 -9.85 -16.50 1.11
N SER A 216 -8.78 -16.51 0.30
CA SER A 216 -8.58 -17.51 -0.76
C SER A 216 -7.56 -18.60 -0.42
N GLY A 217 -6.61 -18.32 0.47
CA GLY A 217 -5.40 -19.11 0.66
C GLY A 217 -4.42 -19.04 -0.52
N GLU A 218 -4.60 -18.11 -1.45
CA GLU A 218 -3.74 -17.87 -2.61
C GLU A 218 -3.04 -16.53 -2.48
N VAL A 219 -1.83 -16.41 -3.03
CA VAL A 219 -1.08 -15.14 -3.05
C VAL A 219 -1.28 -14.47 -4.40
N GLN A 220 -1.64 -13.19 -4.34
CA GLN A 220 -1.68 -12.32 -5.51
C GLN A 220 -0.97 -11.01 -5.17
N LEU A 221 0.12 -10.73 -5.87
CA LEU A 221 0.93 -9.52 -5.66
C LEU A 221 0.36 -8.30 -6.39
N SER A 222 -0.31 -8.53 -7.51
CA SER A 222 -1.00 -7.49 -8.30
C SER A 222 -2.49 -7.69 -8.20
N ILE A 223 -3.16 -6.96 -7.30
CA ILE A 223 -4.60 -7.13 -7.06
C ILE A 223 -5.40 -5.96 -7.64
N PRO A 224 -6.39 -6.25 -8.51
CA PRO A 224 -7.32 -5.23 -8.96
C PRO A 224 -8.22 -4.81 -7.79
N SER A 225 -8.31 -3.51 -7.55
CA SER A 225 -9.16 -2.90 -6.52
C SER A 225 -10.63 -3.26 -6.63
N SER A 226 -11.11 -3.59 -7.83
CA SER A 226 -12.47 -4.07 -8.10
C SER A 226 -12.80 -5.42 -7.44
N GLN A 227 -11.83 -6.08 -6.81
CA GLN A 227 -12.06 -7.27 -5.99
C GLN A 227 -12.44 -6.97 -4.53
N PHE A 228 -12.37 -5.72 -4.11
CA PHE A 228 -12.64 -5.35 -2.73
C PHE A 228 -13.78 -4.34 -2.63
N ALA A 229 -14.53 -4.46 -1.55
CA ALA A 229 -15.38 -3.42 -1.03
C ALA A 229 -14.48 -2.34 -0.46
N ILE A 230 -14.44 -1.18 -1.12
CA ILE A 230 -13.64 -0.03 -0.72
C ILE A 230 -14.60 1.16 -0.54
N SER A 231 -14.61 1.77 0.64
CA SER A 231 -15.29 3.05 0.84
C SER A 231 -14.38 4.19 0.46
N LYS A 232 -14.98 5.20 -0.16
CA LYS A 232 -14.41 6.53 -0.31
C LYS A 232 -15.11 7.44 0.69
N ALA A 233 -14.34 8.16 1.49
CA ALA A 233 -14.85 9.00 2.56
C ALA A 233 -15.59 10.28 2.11
N GLU A 234 -16.09 10.37 0.87
CA GLU A 234 -16.78 11.59 0.41
C GLU A 234 -18.26 11.67 0.82
N SER A 235 -18.84 10.65 1.47
CA SER A 235 -20.25 10.76 1.95
C SER A 235 -20.63 10.06 3.26
N ALA A 236 -19.82 9.17 3.84
CA ALA A 236 -20.26 8.43 5.04
C ALA A 236 -19.23 8.23 6.16
N ILE A 237 -17.95 8.59 5.95
CA ILE A 237 -16.95 8.55 7.01
C ILE A 237 -16.32 9.94 7.10
N VAL A 238 -17.00 10.84 7.80
CA VAL A 238 -16.43 12.14 8.17
C VAL A 238 -15.36 11.88 9.24
N LEU A 239 -14.13 11.62 8.82
CA LEU A 239 -12.97 11.77 9.70
C LEU A 239 -12.74 13.26 9.89
N TYR A 240 -13.19 13.76 11.03
CA TYR A 240 -12.82 15.08 11.52
C TYR A 240 -11.31 15.09 11.78
N ASP A 241 -10.59 16.09 11.26
CA ASP A 241 -9.28 16.39 11.82
C ASP A 241 -9.46 16.86 13.28
N THR A 242 -8.38 16.95 14.05
CA THR A 242 -8.44 17.42 15.46
C THR A 242 -9.04 18.83 15.61
N ASN A 243 -9.30 19.54 14.51
CA ASN A 243 -9.84 20.90 14.45
C ASN A 243 -11.24 20.98 13.77
N GLY A 244 -11.85 19.85 13.41
CA GLY A 244 -13.22 19.76 12.89
C GLY A 244 -13.46 20.32 11.48
N LYS A 245 -12.45 20.57 10.62
CA LYS A 245 -12.68 21.14 9.28
C LYS A 245 -12.71 20.09 8.16
N THR A 246 -13.80 20.07 7.39
CA THR A 246 -13.93 19.34 6.12
C THR A 246 -13.31 20.13 4.96
N ARG A 247 -12.57 19.44 4.07
CA ARG A 247 -12.05 19.98 2.80
C ARG A 247 -12.82 19.38 1.64
N GLU A 248 -13.31 20.22 0.73
CA GLU A 248 -13.88 19.80 -0.56
C GLU A 248 -12.78 19.22 -1.46
N SER A 249 -13.04 18.06 -2.07
CA SER A 249 -12.10 17.28 -2.89
C SER A 249 -12.61 17.21 -4.33
N ILE A 250 -11.68 17.36 -5.29
CA ILE A 250 -11.94 17.34 -6.72
C ILE A 250 -12.16 15.89 -7.16
N ARG A 251 -13.24 15.70 -7.92
CA ARG A 251 -13.79 14.41 -8.35
C ARG A 251 -12.90 13.72 -9.39
N TRP A 252 -12.02 12.84 -8.93
CA TRP A 252 -11.31 11.87 -9.76
C TRP A 252 -11.34 10.50 -9.09
N ASP A 253 -11.58 9.43 -9.85
CA ASP A 253 -11.80 8.09 -9.31
C ASP A 253 -10.64 7.14 -9.68
N PRO A 254 -9.62 6.99 -8.81
CA PRO A 254 -8.52 6.06 -9.02
C PRO A 254 -8.97 4.58 -9.06
N LEU A 255 -10.16 4.27 -8.56
CA LEU A 255 -10.62 2.91 -8.29
C LEU A 255 -11.86 2.51 -9.11
N SER A 256 -12.27 3.32 -10.09
CA SER A 256 -13.36 2.92 -10.99
C SER A 256 -12.93 1.68 -11.78
N ALA A 257 -13.89 0.84 -12.19
CA ALA A 257 -13.59 -0.33 -13.01
C ALA A 257 -12.90 0.04 -14.34
N ASP A 258 -13.08 1.29 -14.78
CA ASP A 258 -12.47 1.88 -15.98
C ASP A 258 -11.17 2.67 -15.66
N SER A 259 -10.75 2.72 -14.40
CA SER A 259 -9.52 3.39 -14.00
C SER A 259 -8.32 2.57 -14.46
N ALA A 260 -7.43 3.22 -15.21
CA ALA A 260 -6.14 2.65 -15.58
C ALA A 260 -5.22 2.44 -14.36
N TRP A 261 -5.59 2.96 -13.18
CA TRP A 261 -4.78 2.92 -11.96
C TRP A 261 -5.07 1.65 -11.18
N LYS A 262 -4.20 0.66 -11.39
CA LYS A 262 -4.09 -0.50 -10.51
C LYS A 262 -3.42 -0.05 -9.21
N LEU A 263 -3.73 -0.73 -8.11
CA LEU A 263 -2.91 -0.61 -6.91
C LEU A 263 -1.45 -0.93 -7.26
N LYS A 264 -0.51 -0.32 -6.55
CA LYS A 264 0.92 -0.67 -6.68
C LYS A 264 1.07 -2.18 -6.51
N ASP A 265 1.89 -2.80 -7.34
CA ASP A 265 2.26 -4.20 -7.15
C ASP A 265 3.00 -4.35 -5.81
N VAL A 266 2.58 -5.35 -5.04
CA VAL A 266 3.13 -5.65 -3.73
C VAL A 266 4.36 -6.53 -3.91
N SER A 267 5.47 -6.17 -3.29
CA SER A 267 6.67 -7.02 -3.34
C SER A 267 6.55 -8.20 -2.37
N TRP A 268 7.35 -9.25 -2.57
CA TRP A 268 7.37 -10.38 -1.64
C TRP A 268 7.86 -9.97 -0.25
N GLU A 269 8.79 -9.01 -0.20
CA GLU A 269 9.32 -8.38 1.00
C GLU A 269 8.21 -7.66 1.80
N GLU A 270 7.44 -6.79 1.14
CA GLU A 270 6.31 -6.07 1.76
C GLU A 270 5.26 -7.04 2.32
N LEU A 271 4.89 -8.05 1.53
CA LEU A 271 3.91 -9.05 1.96
C LEU A 271 4.44 -9.94 3.09
N GLY A 272 5.73 -10.30 3.06
CA GLY A 272 6.38 -11.09 4.10
C GLY A 272 6.42 -10.37 5.44
N LEU A 273 6.73 -9.06 5.44
CA LEU A 273 6.70 -8.23 6.64
C LEU A 273 5.27 -8.07 7.19
N ALA A 274 4.28 -7.90 6.32
CA ALA A 274 2.88 -7.88 6.75
C ALA A 274 2.43 -9.22 7.34
N ALA A 275 2.81 -10.33 6.70
CA ALA A 275 2.50 -11.68 7.18
C ALA A 275 3.11 -11.95 8.56
N GLU A 276 4.36 -11.53 8.79
CA GLU A 276 4.99 -11.57 10.11
C GLU A 276 4.23 -10.73 11.12
N HIS A 277 3.92 -9.47 10.77
CA HIS A 277 3.23 -8.54 11.66
C HIS A 277 1.86 -9.05 12.13
N TYR A 278 1.08 -9.65 11.24
CA TYR A 278 -0.25 -10.17 11.53
C TYR A 278 -0.27 -11.65 11.93
N GLY A 279 0.88 -12.29 12.10
CA GLY A 279 1.00 -13.67 12.60
C GLY A 279 0.53 -14.75 11.62
N LEU A 280 0.65 -14.52 10.31
CA LEU A 280 0.31 -15.46 9.25
C LEU A 280 1.52 -16.34 8.88
N ALA A 281 1.86 -17.29 9.76
CA ALA A 281 3.09 -18.08 9.64
C ALA A 281 3.25 -18.85 8.30
N GLU A 282 2.16 -19.38 7.73
CA GLU A 282 2.19 -20.07 6.44
C GLU A 282 2.51 -19.12 5.28
N LEU A 283 1.87 -17.95 5.24
CA LEU A 283 2.15 -16.92 4.25
C LEU A 283 3.57 -16.39 4.40
N ARG A 284 4.01 -16.16 5.64
CA ARG A 284 5.37 -15.72 5.93
C ARG A 284 6.40 -16.70 5.38
N THR A 285 6.24 -18.00 5.66
CA THR A 285 7.12 -19.06 5.16
C THR A 285 7.15 -19.11 3.63
N LEU A 286 6.00 -18.88 2.98
CA LEU A 286 5.93 -18.79 1.52
C LEU A 286 6.71 -17.57 1.00
N CYS A 287 6.52 -16.39 1.61
CA CYS A 287 7.25 -15.18 1.22
C CYS A 287 8.76 -15.35 1.45
N GLU A 288 9.18 -15.91 2.59
CA GLU A 288 10.58 -16.24 2.89
C GLU A 288 11.23 -17.06 1.78
N LYS A 289 10.54 -18.11 1.33
CA LYS A 289 11.02 -18.97 0.25
C LYS A 289 11.23 -18.19 -1.05
N GLU A 290 10.25 -17.40 -1.45
CA GLU A 290 10.30 -16.65 -2.72
C GLU A 290 11.36 -15.54 -2.68
N ILE A 291 11.49 -14.82 -1.55
CA ILE A 291 12.54 -13.80 -1.34
C ILE A 291 13.94 -14.43 -1.45
N ILE A 292 14.14 -15.60 -0.83
CA ILE A 292 15.40 -16.33 -0.89
C ILE A 292 15.71 -16.82 -2.32
N GLU A 293 14.69 -17.23 -3.07
CA GLU A 293 14.83 -17.76 -4.43
C GLU A 293 15.26 -16.68 -5.44
N VAL A 294 14.80 -15.44 -5.26
CA VAL A 294 15.15 -14.29 -6.13
C VAL A 294 16.38 -13.51 -5.64
N MET A 295 17.03 -13.95 -4.58
CA MET A 295 18.20 -13.30 -4.02
C MET A 295 19.41 -13.44 -4.94
N ASP A 296 20.07 -12.32 -5.24
CA ASP A 296 21.26 -12.23 -6.09
C ASP A 296 22.26 -11.17 -5.58
N GLU A 297 23.36 -10.97 -6.30
CA GLU A 297 24.40 -10.00 -5.93
C GLU A 297 23.90 -8.54 -5.94
N THR A 298 22.83 -8.23 -6.66
CA THR A 298 22.32 -6.85 -6.78
C THR A 298 21.39 -6.49 -5.62
N ASN A 299 20.68 -7.47 -5.06
CA ASN A 299 19.63 -7.23 -4.06
C ASN A 299 19.92 -7.83 -2.67
N ALA A 300 20.91 -8.72 -2.50
CA ALA A 300 21.10 -9.46 -1.24
C ALA A 300 21.28 -8.54 -0.02
N ILE A 301 21.97 -7.40 -0.19
CA ILE A 301 22.17 -6.44 0.89
C ILE A 301 20.88 -5.69 1.21
N ASP A 302 20.07 -5.32 0.20
CA ASP A 302 18.74 -4.73 0.44
C ASP A 302 17.86 -5.69 1.21
N ILE A 303 17.82 -6.96 0.77
CA ILE A 303 17.03 -8.00 1.42
C ILE A 303 17.48 -8.19 2.87
N LEU A 304 18.79 -8.22 3.15
CA LEU A 304 19.31 -8.35 4.51
C LEU A 304 18.79 -7.23 5.42
N PHE A 305 18.86 -5.98 4.97
CA PHE A 305 18.52 -4.82 5.80
C PHE A 305 17.02 -4.59 5.90
N ASN A 306 16.29 -4.69 4.80
CA ASN A 306 14.86 -4.39 4.75
C ASN A 306 13.98 -5.55 5.27
N VAL A 307 14.43 -6.80 5.08
CA VAL A 307 13.64 -7.99 5.47
C VAL A 307 14.36 -8.84 6.50
N GLY A 308 15.65 -9.09 6.32
CA GLY A 308 16.45 -9.92 7.23
C GLY A 308 16.48 -9.37 8.66
N TYR A 309 16.35 -8.05 8.84
CA TYR A 309 16.21 -7.47 10.18
C TYR A 309 14.97 -7.96 10.94
N HIS A 310 13.90 -8.33 10.22
CA HIS A 310 12.64 -8.79 10.79
C HIS A 310 12.41 -10.30 10.67
N ILE A 311 13.01 -10.95 9.66
CA ILE A 311 12.76 -12.36 9.34
C ILE A 311 14.07 -13.14 9.37
N GLU A 312 14.27 -13.88 10.47
CA GLU A 312 15.53 -14.58 10.79
C GLU A 312 15.97 -15.59 9.72
N ALA A 313 15.02 -16.27 9.06
CA ALA A 313 15.33 -17.21 7.99
C ALA A 313 15.96 -16.52 6.77
N VAL A 314 15.38 -15.38 6.37
CA VAL A 314 15.90 -14.54 5.28
C VAL A 314 17.26 -13.96 5.68
N LYS A 315 17.40 -13.49 6.93
CA LYS A 315 18.66 -12.99 7.49
C LYS A 315 19.82 -13.97 7.34
N LYS A 316 19.63 -15.19 7.85
CA LYS A 316 20.66 -16.25 7.80
C LYS A 316 21.07 -16.54 6.36
N LYS A 317 20.10 -16.60 5.45
CA LYS A 317 20.37 -16.89 4.04
C LYS A 317 21.08 -15.74 3.34
N ALA A 318 20.66 -14.51 3.59
CA ALA A 318 21.29 -13.30 3.06
C ALA A 318 22.74 -13.15 3.56
N LEU A 319 22.98 -13.35 4.86
CA LEU A 319 24.34 -13.35 5.43
C LEU A 319 25.24 -14.39 4.77
N SER A 320 24.74 -15.62 4.63
CA SER A 320 25.48 -16.69 3.94
C SER A 320 25.81 -16.32 2.50
N PHE A 321 24.82 -15.77 1.76
CA PHE A 321 24.98 -15.37 0.37
C PHE A 321 26.02 -14.24 0.23
N ILE A 322 25.92 -13.20 1.07
CA ILE A 322 26.84 -12.06 1.08
C ILE A 322 28.27 -12.50 1.39
N VAL A 323 28.46 -13.40 2.37
CA VAL A 323 29.79 -13.93 2.70
C VAL A 323 30.38 -14.75 1.54
N GLU A 324 29.56 -15.46 0.80
CA GLU A 324 29.97 -16.24 -0.38
C GLU A 324 30.35 -15.35 -1.57
N HIS A 325 29.65 -14.24 -1.77
CA HIS A 325 29.82 -13.32 -2.90
C HIS A 325 30.48 -11.99 -2.49
N MET A 326 31.18 -11.94 -1.36
CA MET A 326 31.70 -10.68 -0.79
C MET A 326 32.66 -9.96 -1.75
N GLU A 327 33.42 -10.72 -2.54
CA GLU A 327 34.37 -10.17 -3.51
C GLU A 327 33.66 -9.52 -4.71
N SER A 328 32.60 -10.15 -5.23
CA SER A 328 31.80 -9.58 -6.32
C SER A 328 30.93 -8.42 -5.87
N LEU A 329 30.45 -8.43 -4.62
CA LEU A 329 29.70 -7.31 -4.03
C LEU A 329 30.56 -6.03 -3.86
N SER A 330 31.89 -6.15 -3.85
CA SER A 330 32.82 -5.04 -3.58
C SER A 330 33.37 -4.38 -4.86
N VAL A 331 32.54 -4.19 -5.90
CA VAL A 331 32.99 -3.59 -7.17
C VAL A 331 33.43 -2.14 -6.97
N GLY A 332 34.67 -1.83 -7.37
CA GLY A 332 35.14 -0.45 -7.48
C GLY A 332 35.51 0.24 -6.15
N ASN A 333 36.02 -0.51 -5.16
CA ASN A 333 36.41 0.00 -3.83
C ASN A 333 35.28 0.72 -3.06
N SER A 334 34.03 0.56 -3.49
CA SER A 334 32.88 1.15 -2.82
C SER A 334 32.38 0.19 -1.74
N ASN A 335 32.13 0.72 -0.54
CA ASN A 335 31.54 -0.07 0.54
C ASN A 335 30.08 -0.39 0.17
N PRO A 336 29.71 -1.67 0.01
CA PRO A 336 28.36 -2.02 -0.47
C PRO A 336 27.27 -1.77 0.61
N PHE A 337 27.66 -1.47 1.85
CA PHE A 337 26.77 -1.12 2.96
C PHE A 337 26.58 0.39 3.14
N GLU A 338 27.23 1.23 2.34
CA GLU A 338 27.26 2.68 2.54
C GLU A 338 25.84 3.30 2.58
N ARG A 339 24.93 2.81 1.73
CA ARG A 339 23.53 3.27 1.68
C ARG A 339 22.73 3.00 2.96
N PHE A 340 23.20 2.09 3.81
CA PHE A 340 22.53 1.71 5.05
C PHE A 340 23.21 2.29 6.30
N ARG A 341 24.13 3.24 6.16
CA ARG A 341 24.84 3.83 7.30
C ARG A 341 23.90 4.34 8.40
N ASP A 342 22.75 4.89 8.00
CA ASP A 342 21.77 5.47 8.93
C ASP A 342 20.70 4.45 9.40
N HIS A 343 20.77 3.19 8.94
CA HIS A 343 19.83 2.16 9.36
C HIS A 343 20.08 1.76 10.83
N PRO A 344 19.05 1.68 11.69
CA PRO A 344 19.23 1.45 13.13
C PRO A 344 19.95 0.13 13.44
N GLY A 345 19.75 -0.90 12.61
CA GLY A 345 20.42 -2.20 12.74
C GLY A 345 21.75 -2.33 11.98
N CYS A 346 22.31 -1.25 11.41
CA CYS A 346 23.47 -1.35 10.52
C CYS A 346 24.71 -1.90 11.20
N HIS A 347 25.02 -1.41 12.39
CA HIS A 347 26.17 -1.87 13.15
C HIS A 347 26.09 -3.37 13.43
N ASP A 348 24.95 -3.84 13.95
CA ASP A 348 24.75 -5.24 14.30
C ASP A 348 24.85 -6.14 13.07
N MET A 349 24.23 -5.74 11.95
CA MET A 349 24.31 -6.48 10.69
C MET A 349 25.74 -6.58 10.16
N LEU A 350 26.53 -5.51 10.24
CA LEU A 350 27.94 -5.53 9.83
C LEU A 350 28.78 -6.46 10.72
N VAL A 351 28.55 -6.42 12.03
CA VAL A 351 29.22 -7.34 12.98
C VAL A 351 28.89 -8.78 12.62
N GLU A 352 27.63 -9.09 12.31
CA GLU A 352 27.21 -10.43 11.92
C GLU A 352 27.83 -10.89 10.58
N VAL A 353 27.94 -10.01 9.59
CA VAL A 353 28.65 -10.30 8.34
C VAL A 353 30.13 -10.61 8.61
N ILE A 354 30.79 -9.84 9.47
CA ILE A 354 32.20 -10.08 9.85
C ILE A 354 32.33 -11.42 10.57
N LEU A 355 31.47 -11.70 11.55
CA LEU A 355 31.47 -12.96 12.30
C LEU A 355 31.23 -14.15 11.37
N ALA A 356 30.23 -14.08 10.49
CA ALA A 356 29.94 -15.12 9.51
C ALA A 356 31.13 -15.34 8.54
N LYS A 357 31.82 -14.26 8.13
CA LYS A 357 33.03 -14.34 7.31
C LYS A 357 34.20 -14.99 8.05
N THR A 358 34.38 -14.71 9.33
CA THR A 358 35.43 -15.36 10.14
C THR A 358 35.14 -16.83 10.37
N ALA A 359 33.88 -17.20 10.63
CA ALA A 359 33.46 -18.58 10.83
C ALA A 359 33.63 -19.45 9.58
N LYS A 360 33.48 -18.89 8.37
CA LYS A 360 33.71 -19.61 7.11
C LYS A 360 35.19 -19.92 6.83
N LYS A 361 36.12 -19.20 7.47
CA LYS A 361 37.57 -19.37 7.29
C LYS A 361 38.19 -20.37 8.28
N ALA A 362 37.53 -20.60 9.40
CA ALA A 362 37.91 -21.61 10.39
C ALA A 362 37.42 -22.98 9.94
#